data_AF-A0A9E5A761-F1
#
_entry.id   AF-A0A9E5A761-F1
#
_cell.length_a   1.000
_cell.length_b   1.000
_cell.length_c   1.000
_cell.angle_alpha   90.00
_cell.angle_beta   90.00
_cell.angle_gamma   90.00
#
_symmetry.space_group_name_H-M   'P 1'
#
loop_
_entity.id
_entity.type
_entity.pdbx_description
1 polymer ?
#
loop_
_entity_poly.entity_id
_entity_poly.type
_entity_poly.pdbx_seq_one_letter_code
_entity_poly.pdbx_strand_id
1 'polypeptide(L)'
;MAASEVLELALRLWAQARDRGAVDDPSDLDRLLEAQGRPGAPGYDCGQRFTFACFPPDTPAELTLPTGERAASDEEARFLAHLLVTRTLLVVGLDIDERVEGAMCDAYARTWAARAGDDHCRTPLALALSLWLVALDQRSNSDRPLPIDWSVDCFRKGEHWDPDYPLVSHYDMRERAQDWAMYVSMDPRRHPGVSVWTIVEPLLRFQPDSRTRTALAKFAEARDVARERAPAAAMLERNRIAGLLRSYLGHGGGSLNGASR
;
A
#
# COMPACT_ATOMS: atom_id res chain seq x y z
N MET A 1 2.08 -24.48 9.82
CA MET A 1 2.02 -23.01 9.62
C MET A 1 1.03 -22.47 10.62
N ALA A 2 1.45 -21.60 11.55
CA ALA A 2 0.52 -20.92 12.43
C ALA A 2 -0.16 -19.81 11.62
N ALA A 3 -1.48 -19.90 11.47
CA ALA A 3 -2.28 -18.84 10.90
C ALA A 3 -2.19 -17.60 11.79
N SER A 4 -1.88 -16.45 11.20
CA SER A 4 -1.94 -15.17 11.93
C SER A 4 -3.40 -14.73 12.02
N GLU A 5 -3.98 -14.78 13.21
CA GLU A 5 -5.37 -14.33 13.43
C GLU A 5 -5.59 -12.87 13.04
N VAL A 6 -4.60 -12.00 13.30
CA VAL A 6 -4.64 -10.56 12.95
C VAL A 6 -4.63 -10.37 11.43
N LEU A 7 -3.79 -11.12 10.71
CA LEU A 7 -3.73 -11.05 9.25
C LEU A 7 -5.01 -11.59 8.62
N GLU A 8 -5.50 -12.73 9.09
CA GLU A 8 -6.75 -13.32 8.60
C GLU A 8 -7.93 -12.38 8.83
N LEU A 9 -7.98 -11.74 10.00
CA LEU A 9 -8.94 -10.70 10.32
C LEU A 9 -8.84 -9.53 9.33
N ALA A 10 -7.64 -8.97 9.12
CA ALA A 10 -7.43 -7.86 8.20
C ALA A 10 -7.85 -8.20 6.76
N LEU A 11 -7.50 -9.40 6.26
CA LEU A 11 -7.87 -9.86 4.92
C LEU A 11 -9.39 -10.02 4.77
N ARG A 12 -10.07 -10.54 5.80
CA ARG A 12 -11.54 -10.66 5.82
C ARG A 12 -12.22 -9.29 5.83
N LEU A 13 -11.79 -8.39 6.72
CA LEU A 13 -12.38 -7.05 6.84
C LEU A 13 -12.11 -6.21 5.59
N TRP A 14 -10.95 -6.35 4.96
CA TRP A 14 -10.56 -5.57 3.79
C TRP A 14 -11.60 -5.63 2.67
N ALA A 15 -12.14 -6.81 2.34
CA ALA A 15 -13.14 -6.94 1.29
C ALA A 15 -14.40 -6.11 1.61
N GLN A 16 -14.86 -6.16 2.85
CA GLN A 16 -16.01 -5.39 3.32
C GLN A 16 -15.73 -3.89 3.26
N ALA A 17 -14.62 -3.50 3.87
CA ALA A 17 -14.20 -2.14 4.06
C ALA A 17 -13.92 -1.42 2.72
N ARG A 18 -13.23 -2.10 1.80
CA ARG A 18 -12.93 -1.62 0.44
C ARG A 18 -14.19 -1.38 -0.40
N ASP A 19 -15.17 -2.27 -0.31
CA ASP A 19 -16.32 -2.27 -1.21
C ASP A 19 -17.51 -1.48 -0.64
N ARG A 20 -17.62 -1.37 0.69
CA ARG A 20 -18.74 -0.69 1.38
C ARG A 20 -18.34 0.54 2.18
N GLY A 21 -17.05 0.77 2.42
CA GLY A 21 -16.57 1.81 3.34
C GLY A 21 -16.89 1.53 4.82
N ALA A 22 -17.29 0.30 5.15
CA ALA A 22 -17.71 -0.10 6.49
C ALA A 22 -17.44 -1.60 6.73
N VAL A 23 -17.39 -1.97 8.01
CA VAL A 23 -17.32 -3.36 8.47
C VAL A 23 -18.61 -3.74 9.20
N ASP A 24 -18.97 -5.02 9.19
CA ASP A 24 -20.20 -5.49 9.84
C ASP A 24 -20.14 -5.37 11.37
N ASP A 25 -18.97 -5.61 11.97
CA ASP A 25 -18.73 -5.49 13.41
C ASP A 25 -17.54 -4.55 13.68
N PRO A 26 -17.78 -3.33 14.18
CA PRO A 26 -16.71 -2.39 14.50
C PRO A 26 -15.72 -2.89 15.57
N SER A 27 -16.11 -3.82 16.45
CA SER A 27 -15.21 -4.35 17.48
C SER A 27 -14.07 -5.19 16.89
N ASP A 28 -14.22 -5.69 15.66
CA ASP A 28 -13.13 -6.32 14.92
C ASP A 28 -12.02 -5.31 14.57
N LEU A 29 -12.32 -4.00 14.47
CA LEU A 29 -11.31 -2.96 14.26
C LEU A 29 -10.47 -2.72 15.51
N ASP A 30 -11.08 -2.80 16.70
CA ASP A 30 -10.35 -2.69 17.98
C ASP A 30 -9.30 -3.80 18.10
N ARG A 31 -9.63 -5.02 17.66
CA ARG A 31 -8.69 -6.15 17.63
C ARG A 31 -7.49 -5.91 16.71
N LEU A 32 -7.69 -5.22 15.58
CA LEU A 32 -6.58 -4.81 14.71
C LEU A 32 -5.72 -3.73 15.38
N LEU A 33 -6.36 -2.73 16.01
CA LEU A 33 -5.68 -1.64 16.71
C LEU A 33 -4.84 -2.14 17.89
N GLU A 34 -5.34 -3.14 18.61
CA GLU A 34 -4.65 -3.79 19.71
C GLU A 34 -3.30 -4.41 19.31
N ALA A 35 -3.11 -4.78 18.03
CA ALA A 35 -1.87 -5.37 17.54
C ALA A 35 -0.72 -4.34 17.40
N GLN A 36 -1.00 -3.05 17.56
CA GLN A 36 0.01 -2.00 17.41
C GLN A 36 1.10 -2.09 18.50
N GLY A 37 2.36 -1.84 18.09
CA GLY A 37 3.48 -1.69 19.01
C GLY A 37 3.85 -2.96 19.77
N ARG A 38 3.34 -4.13 19.34
CA ARG A 38 3.66 -5.43 19.94
C ARG A 38 4.91 -6.07 19.29
N PRO A 39 5.61 -6.99 19.99
CA PRO A 39 6.67 -7.78 19.41
C PRO A 39 6.25 -8.49 18.12
N GLY A 40 7.13 -8.52 17.12
CA GLY A 40 6.86 -9.08 15.80
C GLY A 40 6.30 -8.08 14.79
N ALA A 41 6.00 -6.84 15.20
CA ALA A 41 5.73 -5.73 14.29
C ALA A 41 7.01 -5.27 13.57
N PRO A 42 6.91 -4.78 12.31
CA PRO A 42 8.05 -4.19 11.61
C PRO A 42 8.71 -3.09 12.43
N GLY A 43 10.03 -3.15 12.60
CA GLY A 43 10.78 -2.12 13.33
C GLY A 43 10.61 -2.13 14.85
N TYR A 44 9.93 -3.11 15.42
CA TYR A 44 9.78 -3.21 16.87
C TYR A 44 11.15 -3.19 17.59
N ASP A 45 12.11 -3.97 17.10
CA ASP A 45 13.45 -4.09 17.71
C ASP A 45 14.30 -2.82 17.58
N CYS A 46 13.99 -1.95 16.62
CA CYS A 46 14.66 -0.65 16.47
C CYS A 46 13.91 0.49 17.17
N GLY A 47 12.82 0.21 17.90
CA GLY A 47 12.08 1.20 18.68
C GLY A 47 10.82 1.75 18.02
N GLN A 48 10.44 1.32 16.81
CA GLN A 48 9.14 1.74 16.22
C GLN A 48 7.98 1.16 17.04
N ARG A 49 6.95 1.97 17.25
CA ARG A 49 5.78 1.60 18.06
C ARG A 49 4.46 1.78 17.35
N PHE A 50 4.39 2.46 16.22
CA PHE A 50 3.14 2.65 15.49
C PHE A 50 2.88 1.57 14.42
N THR A 51 3.74 0.56 14.30
CA THR A 51 3.53 -0.56 13.39
C THR A 51 2.70 -1.69 14.03
N PHE A 52 2.02 -2.50 13.20
CA PHE A 52 1.11 -3.56 13.65
C PHE A 52 1.78 -4.94 13.62
N ALA A 53 1.75 -5.66 14.73
CA ALA A 53 2.26 -7.03 14.83
C ALA A 53 1.22 -8.02 14.32
N CYS A 54 1.33 -8.39 13.04
CA CYS A 54 0.45 -9.40 12.48
C CYS A 54 0.94 -10.82 12.81
N PHE A 55 2.25 -11.03 12.90
CA PHE A 55 2.82 -12.35 13.16
C PHE A 55 3.54 -12.38 14.52
N PRO A 56 3.57 -13.53 15.22
CA PRO A 56 4.43 -13.70 16.39
C PRO A 56 5.90 -13.38 16.07
N PRO A 57 6.69 -12.88 17.04
CA PRO A 57 8.10 -12.55 16.82
C PRO A 57 8.94 -13.80 16.49
N ASP A 58 8.66 -14.94 17.12
CA ASP A 58 9.49 -16.15 17.03
C ASP A 58 9.07 -17.11 15.90
N THR A 59 8.18 -16.67 15.01
CA THR A 59 7.68 -17.49 13.89
C THR A 59 7.95 -16.80 12.57
N PRO A 60 8.63 -17.46 11.60
CA PRO A 60 8.79 -16.92 10.26
C PRO A 60 7.44 -16.56 9.63
N ALA A 61 7.33 -15.31 9.21
CA ALA A 61 6.16 -14.74 8.57
C ALA A 61 6.16 -15.11 7.08
N GLU A 62 5.01 -15.59 6.63
CA GLU A 62 4.73 -15.83 5.22
C GLU A 62 3.42 -15.12 4.86
N LEU A 63 3.40 -14.48 3.70
CA LEU A 63 2.23 -13.77 3.21
C LEU A 63 2.06 -14.01 1.70
N THR A 64 0.84 -14.35 1.31
CA THR A 64 0.40 -14.30 -0.10
C THR A 64 -0.71 -13.26 -0.20
N LEU A 65 -0.54 -12.28 -1.09
CA LEU A 65 -1.55 -11.25 -1.33
C LEU A 65 -2.78 -11.82 -2.07
N PRO A 66 -3.95 -11.17 -2.00
CA PRO A 66 -5.15 -11.58 -2.74
C PRO A 66 -4.92 -11.73 -4.25
N THR A 67 -4.01 -10.94 -4.81
CA THR A 67 -3.57 -10.96 -6.21
C THR A 67 -2.54 -12.05 -6.52
N GLY A 68 -2.07 -12.81 -5.52
CA GLY A 68 -1.27 -14.03 -5.66
C GLY A 68 0.25 -13.85 -5.50
N GLU A 69 0.74 -12.63 -5.34
CA GLU A 69 2.16 -12.38 -5.03
C GLU A 69 2.51 -12.86 -3.63
N ARG A 70 3.74 -13.35 -3.46
CA ARG A 70 4.28 -13.78 -2.18
C ARG A 70 5.34 -12.81 -1.71
N ALA A 71 5.40 -12.59 -0.41
CA ALA A 71 6.56 -11.95 0.20
C ALA A 71 7.82 -12.79 -0.06
N ALA A 72 8.93 -12.13 -0.35
CA ALA A 72 10.24 -12.69 -0.60
C ALA A 72 11.01 -12.98 0.70
N SER A 73 10.62 -12.38 1.83
CA SER A 73 11.27 -12.57 3.14
C SER A 73 10.28 -12.42 4.31
N ASP A 74 10.70 -12.85 5.50
CA ASP A 74 9.98 -12.63 6.77
C ASP A 74 9.75 -11.13 7.04
N GLU A 75 10.80 -10.31 6.86
CA GLU A 75 10.74 -8.86 7.06
C GLU A 75 9.72 -8.20 6.12
N GLU A 76 9.75 -8.58 4.83
CA GLU A 76 8.79 -8.08 3.85
C GLU A 76 7.37 -8.55 4.20
N ALA A 77 7.18 -9.82 4.59
CA ALA A 77 5.87 -10.34 4.96
C ALA A 77 5.25 -9.57 6.14
N ARG A 78 6.05 -9.26 7.18
CA ARG A 78 5.60 -8.43 8.32
C ARG A 78 5.24 -7.03 7.87
N PHE A 79 6.07 -6.41 7.02
CA PHE A 79 5.82 -5.06 6.55
C PHE A 79 4.57 -4.96 5.67
N LEU A 80 4.40 -5.89 4.72
CA LEU A 80 3.20 -5.98 3.90
C LEU A 80 1.95 -6.21 4.76
N ALA A 81 2.02 -7.06 5.79
CA ALA A 81 0.88 -7.27 6.70
C ALA A 81 0.53 -6.00 7.49
N HIS A 82 1.52 -5.23 7.93
CA HIS A 82 1.29 -3.91 8.51
C HIS A 82 0.61 -2.95 7.51
N LEU A 83 1.01 -2.93 6.23
CA LEU A 83 0.32 -2.14 5.20
C LEU A 83 -1.14 -2.59 5.00
N LEU A 84 -1.41 -3.91 5.05
CA LEU A 84 -2.75 -4.48 4.96
C LEU A 84 -3.65 -4.04 6.11
N VAL A 85 -3.15 -4.07 7.35
CA VAL A 85 -3.90 -3.57 8.52
C VAL A 85 -4.14 -2.07 8.40
N THR A 86 -3.09 -1.31 8.12
CA THR A 86 -3.16 0.16 8.03
C THR A 86 -4.17 0.62 6.98
N ARG A 87 -4.14 0.06 5.75
CA ARG A 87 -5.13 0.41 4.72
C ARG A 87 -6.56 0.01 5.09
N THR A 88 -6.74 -1.07 5.85
CA THR A 88 -8.06 -1.53 6.29
C THR A 88 -8.67 -0.57 7.30
N LEU A 89 -7.84 -0.01 8.18
CA LEU A 89 -8.27 1.01 9.15
C LEU A 89 -8.52 2.36 8.46
N LEU A 90 -7.65 2.75 7.52
CA LEU A 90 -7.82 4.01 6.77
C LEU A 90 -9.11 4.02 5.93
N VAL A 91 -9.44 2.93 5.24
CA VAL A 91 -10.60 2.91 4.32
C VAL A 91 -11.95 3.04 5.04
N VAL A 92 -12.00 2.71 6.34
CA VAL A 92 -13.20 2.93 7.18
C VAL A 92 -13.18 4.28 7.90
N GLY A 93 -12.24 5.18 7.57
CA GLY A 93 -12.19 6.55 8.10
C GLY A 93 -11.58 6.67 9.49
N LEU A 94 -10.70 5.75 9.90
CA LEU A 94 -9.98 5.86 11.18
C LEU A 94 -8.68 6.68 11.06
N ASP A 95 -8.52 7.49 10.03
CA ASP A 95 -7.35 8.38 9.84
C ASP A 95 -7.25 9.51 10.88
N ILE A 96 -8.31 9.71 11.68
CA ILE A 96 -8.34 10.61 12.83
C ILE A 96 -7.76 10.00 14.12
N ASP A 97 -7.56 8.68 14.17
CA ASP A 97 -6.95 7.99 15.30
C ASP A 97 -5.42 8.09 15.19
N GLU A 98 -4.77 8.61 16.23
CA GLU A 98 -3.31 8.83 16.25
C GLU A 98 -2.52 7.55 16.00
N ARG A 99 -3.07 6.40 16.37
CA ARG A 99 -2.46 5.09 16.12
C ARG A 99 -2.41 4.81 14.63
N VAL A 100 -3.49 5.09 13.90
CA VAL A 100 -3.59 4.86 12.46
C VAL A 100 -2.78 5.89 11.69
N GLU A 101 -2.80 7.16 12.12
CA GLU A 101 -1.94 8.21 11.57
C GLU A 101 -0.45 7.84 11.73
N GLY A 102 -0.03 7.45 12.94
CA GLY A 102 1.34 7.01 13.19
C GLY A 102 1.72 5.80 12.35
N ALA A 103 0.82 4.82 12.20
CA ALA A 103 1.04 3.64 11.38
C ALA A 103 1.27 3.99 9.90
N MET A 104 0.46 4.91 9.37
CA MET A 104 0.63 5.43 8.01
C MET A 104 1.96 6.18 7.86
N CYS A 105 2.34 6.99 8.85
CA CYS A 105 3.59 7.73 8.84
C CYS A 105 4.82 6.80 8.84
N ASP A 106 4.84 5.77 9.69
CA ASP A 106 5.90 4.77 9.72
C ASP A 106 5.98 3.97 8.40
N ALA A 107 4.83 3.66 7.80
CA ALA A 107 4.77 3.04 6.47
C ALA A 107 5.35 3.95 5.38
N TYR A 108 5.00 5.24 5.38
CA TYR A 108 5.52 6.24 4.45
C TYR A 108 7.02 6.47 4.61
N ALA A 109 7.50 6.50 5.85
CA ALA A 109 8.94 6.50 6.12
C ALA A 109 9.59 5.33 5.38
N ARG A 110 9.16 4.10 5.66
CA ARG A 110 9.69 2.85 5.08
C ARG A 110 9.58 2.71 3.56
N THR A 111 8.72 3.46 2.88
CA THR A 111 8.42 3.30 1.45
C THR A 111 8.89 4.47 0.62
N TRP A 112 8.36 5.65 0.91
CA TRP A 112 8.47 6.82 0.04
C TRP A 112 9.49 7.82 0.56
N ALA A 113 9.77 7.88 1.86
CA ALA A 113 10.74 8.80 2.43
C ALA A 113 12.20 8.31 2.34
N ALA A 114 12.43 6.99 2.17
CA ALA A 114 13.78 6.44 2.14
C ALA A 114 14.58 6.96 0.94
N ARG A 115 15.91 7.01 1.10
CA ARG A 115 16.83 7.52 0.09
C ARG A 115 16.67 6.75 -1.23
N ALA A 116 16.68 7.47 -2.35
CA ALA A 116 16.57 6.84 -3.67
C ALA A 116 17.72 5.86 -3.92
N GLY A 117 17.40 4.66 -4.40
CA GLY A 117 18.37 3.60 -4.69
C GLY A 117 18.68 2.66 -3.51
N ASP A 118 18.04 2.89 -2.36
CA ASP A 118 18.04 1.94 -1.24
C ASP A 118 16.80 1.05 -1.29
N ASP A 119 17.02 -0.26 -1.20
CA ASP A 119 16.00 -1.29 -1.28
C ASP A 119 15.48 -1.70 0.11
N HIS A 120 16.03 -1.17 1.21
CA HIS A 120 15.60 -1.52 2.56
C HIS A 120 14.10 -1.23 2.74
N CYS A 121 13.29 -2.27 2.91
CA CYS A 121 11.81 -2.23 2.96
C CYS A 121 11.11 -1.65 1.71
N ARG A 122 11.83 -1.36 0.61
CA ARG A 122 11.31 -0.73 -0.63
C ARG A 122 11.22 -1.69 -1.80
N THR A 123 10.79 -2.92 -1.53
CA THR A 123 10.53 -3.87 -2.61
C THR A 123 9.44 -3.34 -3.54
N PRO A 124 9.43 -3.73 -4.83
CA PRO A 124 8.35 -3.36 -5.73
C PRO A 124 6.95 -3.73 -5.20
N LEU A 125 6.85 -4.83 -4.46
CA LEU A 125 5.59 -5.28 -3.88
C LEU A 125 5.14 -4.40 -2.72
N ALA A 126 6.06 -3.99 -1.84
CA ALA A 126 5.78 -3.05 -0.76
C ALA A 126 5.37 -1.67 -1.30
N LEU A 127 6.06 -1.16 -2.32
CA LEU A 127 5.69 0.09 -3.00
C LEU A 127 4.29 0.00 -3.62
N ALA A 128 4.02 -1.07 -4.39
CA ALA A 128 2.71 -1.30 -5.00
C ALA A 128 1.58 -1.35 -3.96
N LEU A 129 1.79 -2.07 -2.84
CA LEU A 129 0.80 -2.18 -1.78
C LEU A 129 0.60 -0.85 -1.04
N SER A 130 1.67 -0.09 -0.82
CA SER A 130 1.64 1.20 -0.13
C SER A 130 0.92 2.31 -0.91
N LEU A 131 0.71 2.14 -2.22
CA LEU A 131 -0.15 3.04 -3.00
C LEU A 131 -1.56 3.16 -2.40
N TRP A 132 -2.06 2.12 -1.72
CA TRP A 132 -3.32 2.20 -1.00
C TRP A 132 -3.33 3.26 0.09
N LEU A 133 -2.22 3.45 0.79
CA LEU A 133 -2.16 4.49 1.82
C LEU A 133 -2.31 5.87 1.20
N VAL A 134 -1.62 6.13 0.09
CA VAL A 134 -1.76 7.38 -0.69
C VAL A 134 -3.18 7.56 -1.24
N ALA A 135 -3.80 6.49 -1.74
CA ALA A 135 -5.16 6.52 -2.26
C ALA A 135 -6.21 6.84 -1.17
N LEU A 136 -5.95 6.45 0.07
CA LEU A 136 -6.88 6.60 1.20
C LEU A 136 -6.57 7.83 2.07
N ASP A 137 -5.41 8.46 1.87
CA ASP A 137 -4.98 9.64 2.61
C ASP A 137 -5.80 10.88 2.23
N GLN A 138 -6.70 11.26 3.13
CA GLN A 138 -7.55 12.46 3.00
C GLN A 138 -6.74 13.75 2.97
N ARG A 139 -5.48 13.72 3.40
CA ARG A 139 -4.57 14.86 3.44
C ARG A 139 -3.50 14.80 2.34
N SER A 140 -3.66 13.97 1.32
CA SER A 140 -2.70 13.81 0.21
C SER A 140 -2.37 15.08 -0.60
N ASN A 141 -3.09 16.20 -0.41
CA ASN A 141 -2.77 17.53 -0.97
C ASN A 141 -2.05 18.46 0.03
N SER A 142 -1.81 18.02 1.24
CA SER A 142 -1.32 18.84 2.34
C SER A 142 0.21 18.86 2.36
N ASP A 143 0.78 20.07 2.38
CA ASP A 143 2.20 20.30 2.67
C ASP A 143 2.53 20.22 4.17
N ARG A 144 1.55 19.90 5.02
CA ARG A 144 1.80 19.69 6.45
C ARG A 144 2.82 18.55 6.61
N PRO A 145 3.91 18.77 7.36
CA PRO A 145 4.87 17.71 7.66
C PRO A 145 4.19 16.52 8.34
N LEU A 146 4.56 15.32 7.91
CA LEU A 146 4.15 14.07 8.55
C LEU A 146 4.83 13.96 9.92
N PRO A 147 4.09 13.59 10.98
CA PRO A 147 4.64 13.40 12.32
C PRO A 147 5.42 12.09 12.45
N ILE A 148 6.49 11.93 11.67
CA ILE A 148 7.39 10.77 11.75
C ILE A 148 8.40 10.98 12.90
N ASP A 149 8.52 10.00 13.79
CA ASP A 149 9.55 10.01 14.83
C ASP A 149 10.90 9.57 14.27
N TRP A 150 11.67 10.53 13.75
CA TRP A 150 13.01 10.30 13.22
C TRP A 150 14.06 9.96 14.30
N SER A 151 13.73 10.03 15.59
CA SER A 151 14.66 9.70 16.68
C SER A 151 14.85 8.20 16.89
N VAL A 152 13.98 7.37 16.30
CA VAL A 152 14.02 5.91 16.37
C VAL A 152 15.26 5.34 15.69
N ASP A 153 15.89 4.31 16.27
CA ASP A 153 17.23 3.84 15.88
C ASP A 153 17.34 3.38 14.43
N CYS A 154 16.28 2.80 13.85
CA CYS A 154 16.27 2.42 12.43
C CYS A 154 16.30 3.61 11.48
N PHE A 155 15.82 4.78 11.91
CA PHE A 155 15.82 6.00 11.11
C PHE A 155 17.11 6.84 11.27
N ARG A 156 17.87 6.58 12.33
CA ARG A 156 19.17 7.24 12.56
C ARG A 156 20.30 6.73 11.66
N LYS A 157 20.08 5.65 10.92
CA LYS A 157 21.03 5.09 9.96
C LYS A 157 21.01 5.92 8.66
N GLY A 158 21.90 6.91 8.55
CA GLY A 158 22.02 7.79 7.37
C GLY A 158 22.38 7.09 6.04
N GLU A 159 22.60 5.77 6.07
CA GLU A 159 22.73 4.93 4.87
C GLU A 159 21.39 4.82 4.11
N HIS A 160 20.28 4.74 4.84
CA HIS A 160 18.94 4.48 4.31
C HIS A 160 18.06 5.74 4.25
N TRP A 161 18.38 6.72 5.09
CA TRP A 161 17.59 7.92 5.33
C TRP A 161 18.40 9.15 4.99
N ASP A 162 17.73 10.16 4.43
CA ASP A 162 18.34 11.47 4.27
C ASP A 162 18.13 12.27 5.58
N PRO A 163 19.18 12.43 6.43
CA PRO A 163 19.04 13.14 7.69
C PRO A 163 18.78 14.64 7.50
N ASP A 164 19.06 15.17 6.31
CA ASP A 164 18.85 16.58 5.96
C ASP A 164 17.45 16.82 5.37
N TYR A 165 16.66 15.76 5.13
CA TYR A 165 15.29 15.82 4.63
C TYR A 165 14.25 15.18 5.57
N PRO A 166 14.15 15.59 6.86
CA PRO A 166 13.18 15.01 7.79
C PRO A 166 11.75 15.54 7.58
N LEU A 167 11.60 16.65 6.85
CA LEU A 167 10.31 17.32 6.63
C LEU A 167 9.68 16.83 5.34
N VAL A 168 9.14 15.61 5.39
CA VAL A 168 8.30 15.08 4.34
C VAL A 168 6.83 15.34 4.64
N SER A 169 6.05 15.67 3.62
CA SER A 169 4.61 15.94 3.72
C SER A 169 3.76 14.85 3.08
N HIS A 170 2.45 14.90 3.30
CA HIS A 170 1.50 14.05 2.58
C HIS A 170 1.55 14.30 1.05
N TYR A 171 1.72 15.55 0.65
CA TYR A 171 1.92 15.95 -0.74
C TYR A 171 3.16 15.26 -1.35
N ASP A 172 4.31 15.29 -0.65
CA ASP A 172 5.54 14.63 -1.11
C ASP A 172 5.34 13.13 -1.35
N MET A 173 4.62 12.45 -0.45
CA MET A 173 4.34 11.01 -0.59
C MET A 173 3.53 10.74 -1.84
N ARG A 174 2.50 11.56 -2.10
CA ARG A 174 1.66 11.43 -3.29
C ARG A 174 2.47 11.66 -4.57
N GLU A 175 3.27 12.72 -4.64
CA GLU A 175 4.09 13.03 -5.82
C GLU A 175 5.05 11.88 -6.13
N ARG A 176 5.76 11.37 -5.12
CA ARG A 176 6.68 10.22 -5.27
C ARG A 176 5.95 8.95 -5.73
N ALA A 177 4.76 8.70 -5.19
CA ALA A 177 3.93 7.57 -5.59
C ALA A 177 3.42 7.69 -7.04
N GLN A 178 3.01 8.88 -7.47
CA GLN A 178 2.59 9.14 -8.85
C GLN A 178 3.75 9.01 -9.84
N ASP A 179 4.94 9.52 -9.49
CA ASP A 179 6.15 9.39 -10.30
C ASP A 179 6.56 7.92 -10.43
N TRP A 180 6.50 7.16 -9.34
CA TRP A 180 6.77 5.73 -9.36
C TRP A 180 5.75 4.97 -10.22
N ALA A 181 4.46 5.23 -10.06
CA ALA A 181 3.41 4.62 -10.86
C ALA A 181 3.60 4.89 -12.37
N MET A 182 3.96 6.13 -12.72
CA MET A 182 4.30 6.48 -14.10
C MET A 182 5.54 5.72 -14.58
N TYR A 183 6.62 5.72 -13.79
CA TYR A 183 7.87 5.04 -14.10
C TYR A 183 7.68 3.55 -14.38
N VAL A 184 6.94 2.85 -13.51
CA VAL A 184 6.72 1.40 -13.63
C VAL A 184 5.69 1.04 -14.70
N SER A 185 4.76 1.93 -15.05
CA SER A 185 3.80 1.70 -16.15
C SER A 185 4.44 1.62 -17.54
N MET A 186 5.66 2.14 -17.69
CA MET A 186 6.37 2.20 -18.97
C MET A 186 7.09 0.90 -19.35
N ASP A 187 7.46 0.08 -18.37
CA ASP A 187 8.21 -1.16 -18.62
C ASP A 187 7.95 -2.17 -17.49
N PRO A 188 7.37 -3.35 -17.78
CA PRO A 188 7.10 -4.38 -16.78
C PRO A 188 8.33 -4.89 -16.01
N ARG A 189 9.55 -4.70 -16.54
CA ARG A 189 10.80 -5.03 -15.84
C ARG A 189 11.06 -4.14 -14.62
N ARG A 190 10.35 -3.03 -14.48
CA ARG A 190 10.49 -2.06 -13.37
C ARG A 190 9.66 -2.41 -12.13
N HIS A 191 8.81 -3.43 -12.20
CA HIS A 191 8.05 -3.94 -11.07
C HIS A 191 8.10 -5.48 -11.00
N PRO A 192 9.32 -6.08 -10.94
CA PRO A 192 9.49 -7.52 -11.01
C PRO A 192 8.73 -8.23 -9.90
N GLY A 193 8.05 -9.32 -10.24
CA GLY A 193 7.28 -10.13 -9.29
C GLY A 193 5.94 -9.54 -8.87
N VAL A 194 5.62 -8.31 -9.26
CA VAL A 194 4.35 -7.63 -8.92
C VAL A 194 3.35 -7.77 -10.05
N SER A 195 2.14 -8.19 -9.72
CA SER A 195 1.02 -8.17 -10.66
C SER A 195 0.61 -6.73 -10.94
N VAL A 196 0.37 -6.41 -12.21
CA VAL A 196 -0.15 -5.11 -12.63
C VAL A 196 -1.42 -4.76 -11.86
N TRP A 197 -2.24 -5.75 -11.50
CA TRP A 197 -3.51 -5.53 -10.80
C TRP A 197 -3.32 -5.02 -9.36
N THR A 198 -2.21 -5.37 -8.70
CA THR A 198 -1.84 -4.85 -7.37
C THR A 198 -1.54 -3.36 -7.42
N ILE A 199 -0.99 -2.88 -8.54
CA ILE A 199 -0.68 -1.47 -8.79
C ILE A 199 -1.94 -0.72 -9.25
N VAL A 200 -2.70 -1.30 -10.17
CA VAL A 200 -3.87 -0.65 -10.80
C VAL A 200 -4.96 -0.31 -9.78
N GLU A 201 -5.29 -1.22 -8.87
CA GLU A 201 -6.45 -1.02 -7.99
C GLU A 201 -6.37 0.25 -7.11
N PRO A 202 -5.26 0.53 -6.39
CA PRO A 202 -5.15 1.77 -5.65
C PRO A 202 -5.14 2.99 -6.57
N LEU A 203 -4.50 2.92 -7.75
CA LEU A 203 -4.46 4.04 -8.69
C LEU A 203 -5.84 4.45 -9.22
N LEU A 204 -6.78 3.52 -9.31
CA LEU A 204 -8.17 3.83 -9.68
C LEU A 204 -8.88 4.73 -8.64
N ARG A 205 -8.32 4.87 -7.43
CA ARG A 205 -8.85 5.69 -6.33
C ARG A 205 -8.06 6.96 -6.08
N PHE A 206 -6.96 7.18 -6.80
CA PHE A 206 -6.24 8.44 -6.73
C PHE A 206 -7.15 9.57 -7.22
N GLN A 207 -6.91 10.78 -6.69
CA GLN A 207 -7.55 11.97 -7.22
C GLN A 207 -7.20 12.15 -8.71
N PRO A 208 -8.07 12.79 -9.52
CA PRO A 208 -7.84 12.96 -10.95
C PRO A 208 -6.52 13.67 -11.25
N ASP A 209 -5.53 12.89 -11.68
CA ASP A 209 -4.20 13.37 -12.07
C ASP A 209 -3.84 12.87 -13.49
N SER A 210 -3.06 13.67 -14.23
CA SER A 210 -2.69 13.32 -15.61
C SER A 210 -1.68 12.17 -15.68
N ARG A 211 -0.72 12.07 -14.74
CA ARG A 211 0.24 10.96 -14.66
C ARG A 211 -0.50 9.67 -14.31
N THR A 212 -1.37 9.71 -13.30
CA THR A 212 -2.18 8.54 -12.94
C THR A 212 -3.03 8.04 -14.11
N ARG A 213 -3.73 8.92 -14.82
CA ARG A 213 -4.51 8.53 -16.01
C ARG A 213 -3.64 7.91 -17.11
N THR A 214 -2.46 8.49 -17.35
CA THR A 214 -1.52 7.97 -18.34
C THR A 214 -1.01 6.58 -17.94
N ALA A 215 -0.64 6.39 -16.67
CA ALA A 215 -0.20 5.10 -16.14
C ALA A 215 -1.31 4.04 -16.25
N LEU A 216 -2.55 4.37 -15.87
CA LEU A 216 -3.70 3.46 -15.98
C LEU A 216 -3.98 3.05 -17.44
N ALA A 217 -3.85 3.96 -18.40
CA ALA A 217 -3.98 3.64 -19.82
C ALA A 217 -2.89 2.66 -20.29
N LYS A 218 -1.64 2.85 -19.87
CA LYS A 218 -0.53 1.92 -20.15
C LYS A 218 -0.76 0.55 -19.51
N PHE A 219 -1.23 0.50 -18.28
CA PHE A 219 -1.52 -0.77 -17.61
C PHE A 219 -2.69 -1.56 -18.22
N ALA A 220 -3.65 -0.90 -18.87
CA ALA A 220 -4.74 -1.60 -19.55
C ALA A 220 -4.24 -2.49 -20.71
N GLU A 221 -3.18 -2.05 -21.37
CA GLU A 221 -2.50 -2.77 -22.44
C GLU A 221 -1.48 -3.78 -21.90
N ALA A 222 -0.99 -3.57 -20.68
CA ALA A 222 -0.01 -4.42 -20.02
C ALA A 222 -0.56 -5.80 -19.67
N ARG A 223 0.37 -6.74 -19.52
CA ARG A 223 0.14 -8.08 -18.99
C ARG A 223 1.21 -8.38 -17.97
N ASP A 224 0.86 -9.17 -16.97
CA ASP A 224 1.86 -9.71 -16.06
C ASP A 224 2.91 -10.49 -16.87
N VAL A 225 4.19 -10.26 -16.60
CA VAL A 225 5.30 -10.84 -17.36
C VAL A 225 5.37 -12.38 -17.24
N ALA A 226 4.63 -12.96 -16.29
CA ALA A 226 4.39 -14.38 -16.03
C ALA A 226 5.63 -15.32 -16.01
N ARG A 227 5.84 -15.99 -14.87
CA ARG A 227 6.56 -17.28 -14.82
C ARG A 227 5.77 -18.42 -14.17
N GLU A 228 4.76 -18.15 -13.34
CA GLU A 228 3.94 -19.19 -12.70
C GLU A 228 2.43 -18.90 -12.83
N ARG A 229 1.62 -19.96 -12.89
CA ARG A 229 0.15 -19.87 -12.90
C ARG A 229 -0.34 -19.47 -11.52
N ALA A 230 -1.02 -18.33 -11.42
CA ALA A 230 -1.62 -17.90 -10.17
C ALA A 230 -2.80 -18.80 -9.76
N PRO A 231 -3.08 -18.98 -8.45
CA PRO A 231 -4.25 -19.70 -7.98
C PRO A 231 -5.57 -19.09 -8.48
N ALA A 232 -6.66 -19.89 -8.49
CA ALA A 232 -7.96 -19.43 -8.96
C ALA A 232 -8.48 -18.18 -8.20
N ALA A 233 -8.29 -18.12 -6.88
CA ALA A 233 -8.66 -16.96 -6.07
C ALA A 233 -7.95 -15.67 -6.54
N ALA A 234 -6.65 -15.77 -6.83
CA ALA A 234 -5.88 -14.65 -7.37
C ALA A 234 -6.37 -14.23 -8.75
N MET A 235 -6.69 -15.19 -9.63
CA MET A 235 -7.24 -14.89 -10.94
C MET A 235 -8.61 -14.20 -10.88
N LEU A 236 -9.47 -14.58 -9.93
CA LEU A 236 -10.75 -13.91 -9.69
C LEU A 236 -10.54 -12.46 -9.25
N GLU A 237 -9.61 -12.21 -8.33
CA GLU A 237 -9.32 -10.86 -7.85
C GLU A 237 -8.72 -9.98 -8.95
N ARG A 238 -7.75 -10.51 -9.71
CA ARG A 238 -7.18 -9.84 -10.89
C ARG A 238 -8.26 -9.50 -11.92
N ASN A 239 -9.20 -10.42 -12.18
CA ASN A 239 -10.30 -10.18 -13.11
C ASN A 239 -11.28 -9.11 -12.60
N ARG A 240 -11.57 -9.07 -11.29
CA ARG A 240 -12.39 -8.02 -10.66
C ARG A 240 -11.77 -6.64 -10.91
N ILE A 241 -10.47 -6.50 -10.63
CA ILE A 241 -9.73 -5.24 -10.82
C ILE A 241 -9.68 -4.85 -12.30
N ALA A 242 -9.44 -5.82 -13.19
CA ALA A 242 -9.49 -5.58 -14.63
C ALA A 242 -10.85 -5.07 -15.11
N GLY A 243 -11.95 -5.55 -14.50
CA GLY A 243 -13.30 -5.03 -14.71
C GLY A 243 -13.45 -3.58 -14.29
N LEU A 244 -12.91 -3.21 -13.13
CA LEU A 244 -12.91 -1.81 -12.64
C LEU A 244 -12.14 -0.89 -13.59
N LEU A 245 -10.96 -1.31 -14.07
CA LEU A 245 -10.17 -0.53 -15.01
C LEU A 245 -10.91 -0.31 -16.34
N ARG A 246 -11.55 -1.36 -16.89
CA ARG A 246 -12.37 -1.24 -18.10
C ARG A 246 -13.52 -0.26 -17.91
N SER A 247 -14.20 -0.31 -16.76
CA SER A 247 -15.26 0.64 -16.42
C SER A 247 -14.72 2.06 -16.36
N TYR A 248 -13.62 2.28 -15.63
CA TYR A 248 -12.98 3.59 -15.49
C TYR A 248 -12.63 4.23 -16.85
N LEU A 249 -12.00 3.46 -17.75
CA LEU A 249 -11.64 3.95 -19.08
C LEU A 249 -12.86 4.16 -19.99
N GLY A 250 -13.90 3.31 -19.86
CA GLY A 250 -15.16 3.46 -20.59
C GLY A 250 -15.92 4.74 -20.24
N HIS A 251 -15.90 5.16 -18.97
CA HIS A 251 -16.52 6.41 -18.52
C HIS A 251 -15.70 7.66 -18.95
N GLY A 252 -14.39 7.52 -19.15
CA GLY A 252 -13.52 8.59 -19.67
C GLY A 252 -13.71 8.93 -21.15
N GLY A 253 -14.44 8.10 -21.91
CA GLY A 253 -14.70 8.29 -23.34
C GLY A 253 -15.98 9.06 -23.68
N GLY A 254 -16.79 9.44 -22.69
CA GLY A 254 -18.13 10.02 -22.89
C GLY A 254 -18.22 11.54 -23.12
N SER A 255 -17.10 12.28 -23.13
CA SER A 255 -17.14 13.75 -23.23
C SER A 255 -16.05 14.32 -24.13
N LEU A 256 -16.05 13.97 -25.41
CA LEU A 256 -15.30 14.70 -26.46
C LEU A 256 -16.05 14.87 -27.79
N ASN A 257 -17.34 14.52 -27.90
CA ASN A 257 -18.15 14.75 -29.11
C ASN A 257 -19.49 15.44 -28.80
N GLY A 258 -19.42 16.62 -28.20
CA GLY A 258 -20.59 17.44 -27.86
C GLY A 258 -20.39 18.93 -28.10
N ALA A 259 -19.64 19.31 -29.14
CA ALA A 259 -19.60 20.67 -29.64
C ALA A 259 -19.08 20.71 -31.08
N SER A 260 -19.96 20.48 -32.05
CA SER A 260 -19.90 21.14 -33.36
C SER A 260 -21.20 20.95 -34.14
N ARG A 261 -21.93 22.07 -34.22
CA ARG A 261 -23.04 22.42 -35.13
C ARG A 261 -24.41 21.83 -34.84
#